data_AF-A0A849NI31-F1
#
_entry.id   AF-A0A849NI31-F1
#
_cell.length_a   1.000
_cell.length_b   1.000
_cell.length_c   1.000
_cell.angle_alpha   90.00
_cell.angle_beta   90.00
_cell.angle_gamma   90.00
#
_symmetry.space_group_name_H-M   'P 1'
#
loop_
_entity.id
_entity.type
_entity.pdbx_description
1 polymer ?
#
loop_
_entity_poly.entity_id
_entity_poly.type
_entity_poly.pdbx_seq_one_letter_code
_entity_poly.pdbx_strand_id
1 'polypeptide(L)'
;MKNITNIFMILFLLIFTINISAQEEGEEMSAEMKAWMEYMTPGWAHEMMAKSAGEWTAENTMWEYPGAEPMKSGGKVKNEMILGGRYLQATHSGTVMGMPFEGLNLSGYDNHTKKFISIWIDNMGTGISKSEGTYDKKTNSINFTGNMIDPVTGKNMTYRSVAKMIDDDHQEFVMYMKDKDGKEFKSFIMKYTRK
;
A
#
# COMPACT_ATOMS: atom_id res chain seq x y z
N MET A 1 42.73 -32.37 -60.59
CA MET A 1 41.70 -32.00 -59.61
C MET A 1 41.92 -32.75 -58.30
N LYS A 2 42.79 -32.26 -57.39
CA LYS A 2 42.94 -32.84 -56.04
C LYS A 2 43.53 -31.92 -54.96
N ASN A 3 43.83 -30.65 -55.25
CA ASN A 3 44.65 -29.80 -54.35
C ASN A 3 44.00 -28.45 -53.97
N ILE A 4 42.67 -28.30 -54.00
CA ILE A 4 42.01 -27.02 -53.62
C ILE A 4 41.13 -27.18 -52.37
N THR A 5 40.85 -28.40 -51.91
CA THR A 5 39.86 -28.63 -50.84
C THR A 5 40.42 -28.54 -49.41
N ASN A 6 41.74 -28.52 -49.20
CA ASN A 6 42.35 -28.59 -47.86
C ASN A 6 42.75 -27.24 -47.24
N ILE A 7 42.62 -26.11 -47.94
CA ILE A 7 43.00 -24.78 -47.39
C ILE A 7 41.82 -24.12 -46.64
N PHE A 8 40.58 -24.47 -46.97
CA PHE A 8 39.41 -23.89 -46.31
C PHE A 8 39.09 -24.50 -44.92
N MET A 9 39.63 -25.68 -44.60
CA MET A 9 39.33 -26.36 -43.34
C MET A 9 40.27 -25.95 -42.18
N ILE A 10 41.39 -25.31 -42.47
CA ILE A 10 42.36 -24.84 -41.45
C ILE A 10 42.08 -23.38 -41.03
N LEU A 11 41.41 -22.59 -41.87
CA LEU A 11 41.06 -21.21 -41.53
C LEU A 11 39.82 -21.09 -40.62
N PHE A 12 38.99 -22.14 -40.55
CA PHE A 12 37.80 -22.16 -39.69
C PHE A 12 38.07 -22.65 -38.27
N LEU A 13 39.23 -23.24 -38.00
CA LEU A 13 39.63 -23.77 -36.69
C LEU A 13 40.47 -22.78 -35.86
N LEU A 14 40.89 -21.65 -36.43
CA LEU A 14 41.69 -20.62 -35.75
C LEU A 14 40.88 -19.40 -35.26
N ILE A 15 39.58 -19.35 -35.57
CA ILE A 15 38.69 -18.28 -35.07
C ILE A 15 37.91 -18.73 -33.82
N PHE A 16 38.00 -20.01 -33.43
CA PHE A 16 37.27 -20.55 -32.28
C PHE A 16 38.06 -20.56 -30.96
N THR A 17 39.28 -20.03 -30.91
CA THR A 17 40.17 -20.12 -29.73
C THR A 17 40.61 -18.78 -29.13
N ILE A 18 39.95 -17.65 -29.45
CA ILE A 18 40.30 -16.33 -28.86
C ILE A 18 39.11 -15.61 -28.20
N ASN A 19 38.02 -16.30 -27.86
CA ASN A 19 37.00 -15.72 -26.96
C ASN A 19 36.51 -16.71 -25.88
N ILE A 20 37.34 -17.69 -25.52
CA ILE A 20 37.12 -18.58 -24.36
C ILE A 20 38.11 -18.17 -23.26
N SER A 21 38.17 -16.87 -22.95
CA SER A 21 39.02 -16.34 -21.87
C SER A 21 38.48 -15.07 -21.21
N ALA A 22 37.25 -14.65 -21.48
CA ALA A 22 36.66 -13.51 -20.79
C ALA A 22 35.17 -13.77 -20.52
N GLN A 23 34.83 -13.79 -19.24
CA GLN A 23 33.48 -13.90 -18.66
C GLN A 23 32.89 -15.31 -18.48
N GLU A 24 33.70 -16.21 -17.90
CA GLU A 24 33.24 -16.85 -16.65
C GLU A 24 33.28 -15.81 -15.53
N GLU A 25 32.33 -14.87 -15.51
CA GLU A 25 31.90 -14.19 -14.30
C GLU A 25 30.51 -14.76 -14.04
N GLY A 26 30.30 -15.46 -12.92
CA GLY A 26 28.94 -15.67 -12.46
C GLY A 26 28.31 -14.28 -12.38
N GLU A 27 27.24 -14.04 -13.15
CA GLU A 27 26.66 -12.71 -13.36
C GLU A 27 26.51 -11.98 -12.02
N GLU A 28 27.49 -11.15 -11.66
CA GLU A 28 27.35 -10.26 -10.53
C GLU A 28 26.29 -9.25 -10.96
N MET A 29 25.10 -9.43 -10.41
CA MET A 29 23.98 -8.53 -10.66
C MET A 29 24.43 -7.10 -10.40
N SER A 30 24.32 -6.24 -11.42
CA SER A 30 24.74 -4.83 -11.30
C SER A 30 24.05 -4.16 -10.11
N ALA A 31 24.68 -3.12 -9.55
CA ALA A 31 24.11 -2.40 -8.41
C ALA A 31 22.70 -1.84 -8.72
N GLU A 32 22.49 -1.40 -9.96
CA GLU A 32 21.19 -0.93 -10.46
C GLU A 32 20.16 -2.05 -10.48
N MET A 33 20.54 -3.22 -11.01
CA MET A 33 19.63 -4.37 -11.11
C MET A 33 19.30 -4.92 -9.71
N LYS A 34 20.26 -4.93 -8.79
CA LYS A 34 20.04 -5.25 -7.39
C LYS A 34 19.06 -4.28 -6.73
N ALA A 35 19.25 -2.97 -6.92
CA ALA A 35 18.34 -1.96 -6.36
C ALA A 35 16.91 -2.10 -6.90
N TRP A 36 16.74 -2.39 -8.19
CA TRP A 36 15.43 -2.66 -8.78
C TRP A 36 14.78 -3.92 -8.22
N MET A 37 15.55 -5.00 -8.07
CA MET A 37 15.06 -6.25 -7.48
C MET A 37 14.61 -6.05 -6.03
N GLU A 38 15.39 -5.34 -5.21
CA GLU A 38 15.02 -5.00 -3.84
C GLU A 38 13.77 -4.11 -3.77
N TYR A 39 13.66 -3.11 -4.66
CA TYR A 39 12.51 -2.22 -4.72
C TYR A 39 11.22 -2.98 -5.07
N MET A 40 11.27 -3.85 -6.08
CA MET A 40 10.05 -4.51 -6.60
C MET A 40 9.63 -5.75 -5.83
N THR A 41 10.48 -6.31 -4.96
CA THR A 41 10.19 -7.59 -4.28
C THR A 41 9.32 -7.39 -3.05
N PRO A 42 8.12 -8.01 -2.97
CA PRO A 42 7.32 -8.00 -1.75
C PRO A 42 8.11 -8.53 -0.55
N GLY A 43 7.82 -8.02 0.65
CA GLY A 43 8.51 -8.40 1.88
C GLY A 43 7.58 -8.32 3.09
N TRP A 44 8.13 -8.22 4.29
CA TRP A 44 7.37 -8.32 5.56
C TRP A 44 6.13 -7.41 5.62
N ALA A 45 6.21 -6.18 5.11
CA ALA A 45 5.09 -5.23 5.13
C ALA A 45 3.95 -5.67 4.20
N HIS A 46 4.31 -6.29 3.08
CA HIS A 46 3.37 -6.84 2.10
C HIS A 46 2.70 -8.10 2.64
N GLU A 47 3.46 -8.98 3.31
CA GLU A 47 2.92 -10.14 4.03
C GLU A 47 1.96 -9.71 5.15
N MET A 48 2.31 -8.66 5.89
CA MET A 48 1.45 -8.08 6.91
C MET A 48 0.14 -7.55 6.32
N MET A 49 0.18 -6.82 5.20
CA MET A 49 -1.03 -6.38 4.49
C MET A 49 -1.86 -7.56 3.97
N ALA A 50 -1.21 -8.62 3.49
CA ALA A 50 -1.89 -9.81 2.97
C ALA A 50 -2.73 -10.52 4.03
N LYS A 51 -2.37 -10.44 5.32
CA LYS A 51 -3.22 -10.97 6.41
C LYS A 51 -4.58 -10.29 6.50
N SER A 52 -4.69 -9.05 6.02
CA SER A 52 -5.97 -8.33 5.99
C SER A 52 -6.87 -8.75 4.82
N ALA A 53 -6.39 -9.57 3.87
CA ALA A 53 -7.21 -10.05 2.77
C ALA A 53 -8.42 -10.87 3.26
N GLY A 54 -9.54 -10.74 2.56
CA GLY A 54 -10.80 -11.40 2.90
C GLY A 54 -11.96 -10.42 3.07
N GLU A 55 -13.07 -10.93 3.60
CA GLU A 55 -14.27 -10.14 3.87
C GLU A 55 -14.39 -9.77 5.33
N TRP A 56 -14.82 -8.54 5.57
CA TRP A 56 -14.95 -7.95 6.89
C TRP A 56 -16.29 -7.24 7.03
N THR A 57 -16.77 -7.18 8.26
CA THR A 57 -17.83 -6.27 8.69
C THR A 57 -17.17 -5.07 9.37
N ALA A 58 -17.67 -3.87 9.10
CA ALA A 58 -17.19 -2.62 9.67
C ALA A 58 -18.27 -1.96 10.53
N GLU A 59 -17.92 -1.59 11.76
CA GLU A 59 -18.71 -0.74 12.64
C GLU A 59 -18.06 0.64 12.74
N ASN A 60 -18.77 1.66 12.27
CA ASN A 60 -18.28 3.02 12.19
C ASN A 60 -18.88 3.87 13.30
N THR A 61 -18.06 4.72 13.91
CA THR A 61 -18.51 5.78 14.81
C THR A 61 -17.79 7.07 14.43
N MET A 62 -18.55 8.16 14.26
CA MET A 62 -18.05 9.45 13.82
C MET A 62 -18.50 10.57 14.75
N TRP A 63 -17.63 11.55 14.95
CA TRP A 63 -17.86 12.77 15.72
C TRP A 63 -17.52 13.98 14.85
N GLU A 64 -18.47 14.90 14.72
CA GLU A 64 -18.29 16.12 13.92
C GLU A 64 -17.37 17.13 14.62
N TYR A 65 -17.48 17.23 15.95
CA TYR A 65 -16.67 18.10 16.79
C TYR A 65 -16.48 17.48 18.19
N PRO A 66 -15.53 17.99 19.00
CA PRO A 66 -15.32 17.49 20.35
C PRO A 66 -16.59 17.55 21.20
N GLY A 67 -17.06 16.41 21.70
CA GLY A 67 -18.25 16.32 22.55
C GLY A 67 -19.59 16.23 21.81
N ALA A 68 -19.59 16.16 20.47
CA ALA A 68 -20.81 15.86 19.71
C ALA A 68 -21.36 14.46 20.03
N GLU A 69 -22.67 14.27 19.85
CA GLU A 69 -23.26 12.93 19.88
C GLU A 69 -22.70 12.08 18.73
N PRO A 70 -22.29 10.82 18.98
CA PRO A 70 -21.69 9.98 17.95
C PRO A 70 -22.71 9.53 16.91
N MET A 71 -22.36 9.71 15.64
CA MET A 71 -23.06 9.08 14.54
C MET A 71 -22.51 7.68 14.32
N LYS A 72 -23.37 6.67 14.33
CA LYS A 72 -23.00 5.28 14.10
C LYS A 72 -23.50 4.77 12.75
N SER A 73 -22.71 3.94 12.10
CA SER A 73 -23.15 3.20 10.92
C SER A 73 -22.41 1.87 10.76
N GLY A 74 -22.87 1.04 9.82
CA GLY A 74 -22.27 -0.24 9.49
C GLY A 74 -21.89 -0.33 8.02
N GLY A 75 -20.98 -1.25 7.72
CA GLY A 75 -20.56 -1.53 6.35
C GLY A 75 -19.94 -2.90 6.18
N LYS A 76 -19.65 -3.24 4.93
CA LYS A 76 -18.89 -4.41 4.51
C LYS A 76 -17.63 -3.96 3.81
N VAL A 77 -16.54 -4.68 4.03
CA VAL A 77 -15.26 -4.40 3.40
C VAL A 77 -14.73 -5.68 2.78
N LYS A 78 -14.31 -5.59 1.51
CA LYS A 78 -13.62 -6.67 0.80
C LYS A 78 -12.19 -6.23 0.53
N ASN A 79 -11.24 -6.99 1.07
CA ASN A 79 -9.82 -6.74 0.94
C ASN A 79 -9.17 -7.76 0.00
N GLU A 80 -8.46 -7.29 -1.02
CA GLU A 80 -7.80 -8.12 -2.02
C GLU A 80 -6.36 -7.65 -2.27
N MET A 81 -5.41 -8.58 -2.23
CA MET A 81 -4.05 -8.31 -2.69
C MET A 81 -4.04 -8.30 -4.23
N ILE A 82 -3.52 -7.23 -4.82
CA ILE A 82 -3.45 -7.04 -6.27
C ILE A 82 -2.00 -6.88 -6.74
N LEU A 83 -1.79 -6.94 -8.06
CA LEU A 83 -0.50 -6.70 -8.73
C LEU A 83 0.65 -7.57 -8.17
N GLY A 84 0.36 -8.86 -7.98
CA GLY A 84 1.32 -9.83 -7.48
C GLY A 84 1.69 -9.63 -6.01
N GLY A 85 0.72 -9.21 -5.18
CA GLY A 85 0.92 -9.07 -3.73
C GLY A 85 1.56 -7.75 -3.30
N ARG A 86 1.55 -6.72 -4.16
CA ARG A 86 2.21 -5.43 -3.87
C ARG A 86 1.29 -4.40 -3.21
N TYR A 87 -0.01 -4.48 -3.50
CA TYR A 87 -0.98 -3.53 -2.98
C TYR A 87 -2.19 -4.28 -2.43
N LEU A 88 -2.77 -3.74 -1.36
CA LEU A 88 -4.04 -4.17 -0.82
C LEU A 88 -5.11 -3.19 -1.29
N GLN A 89 -6.08 -3.68 -2.06
CA GLN A 89 -7.28 -2.92 -2.41
C GLN A 89 -8.39 -3.28 -1.42
N ALA A 90 -8.98 -2.28 -0.78
CA ALA A 90 -10.17 -2.42 0.04
C ALA A 90 -11.37 -1.77 -0.67
N THR A 91 -12.45 -2.51 -0.85
CA THR A 91 -13.73 -1.99 -1.33
C THR A 91 -14.72 -1.95 -0.19
N HIS A 92 -15.19 -0.75 0.15
CA HIS A 92 -16.13 -0.46 1.21
C HIS A 92 -17.54 -0.24 0.64
N SER A 93 -18.54 -0.79 1.32
CA SER A 93 -19.95 -0.53 1.03
C SER A 93 -20.73 -0.42 2.34
N GLY A 94 -21.76 0.43 2.38
CA GLY A 94 -22.56 0.56 3.60
C GLY A 94 -23.49 1.76 3.55
N THR A 95 -23.71 2.35 4.72
CA THR A 95 -24.53 3.56 4.86
C THR A 95 -23.81 4.56 5.75
N VAL A 96 -23.87 5.84 5.41
CA VAL A 96 -23.36 6.94 6.24
C VAL A 96 -24.41 8.04 6.24
N MET A 97 -24.79 8.55 7.43
CA MET A 97 -25.86 9.55 7.59
C MET A 97 -27.18 9.19 6.88
N GLY A 98 -27.53 7.90 6.80
CA GLY A 98 -28.73 7.42 6.12
C GLY A 98 -28.63 7.33 4.59
N MET A 99 -27.48 7.66 3.99
CA MET A 99 -27.24 7.56 2.54
C MET A 99 -26.35 6.37 2.18
N PRO A 100 -26.55 5.74 0.99
CA PRO A 100 -25.65 4.70 0.49
C PRO A 100 -24.20 5.20 0.38
N PHE A 101 -23.27 4.39 0.88
CA PHE A 101 -21.86 4.72 0.91
C PHE A 101 -21.05 3.68 0.13
N GLU A 102 -20.11 4.17 -0.68
CA GLU A 102 -19.12 3.39 -1.42
C GLU A 102 -17.76 4.05 -1.27
N GLY A 103 -16.74 3.24 -1.00
CA GLY A 103 -15.36 3.73 -0.85
C GLY A 103 -14.35 2.72 -1.36
N LEU A 104 -13.20 3.22 -1.82
CA LEU A 104 -12.06 2.41 -2.23
C LEU A 104 -10.80 2.93 -1.56
N ASN A 105 -10.07 2.01 -0.92
CA ASN A 105 -8.73 2.27 -0.44
C ASN A 105 -7.72 1.46 -1.24
N LEU A 106 -6.62 2.09 -1.66
CA LEU A 106 -5.44 1.39 -2.14
C LEU A 106 -4.30 1.61 -1.15
N SER A 107 -3.86 0.53 -0.51
CA SER A 107 -2.74 0.52 0.43
C SER A 107 -1.52 -0.15 -0.18
N GLY A 108 -0.34 0.40 0.10
CA GLY A 108 0.94 -0.15 -0.34
C GLY A 108 2.05 0.12 0.66
N TYR A 109 3.19 -0.55 0.46
CA TYR A 109 4.43 -0.25 1.17
C TYR A 109 5.55 -0.01 0.17
N ASP A 110 6.18 1.15 0.28
CA ASP A 110 7.31 1.52 -0.58
C ASP A 110 8.61 0.98 0.03
N ASN A 111 9.21 0.00 -0.65
CA ASN A 111 10.44 -0.64 -0.20
C ASN A 111 11.65 0.32 -0.18
N HIS A 112 11.61 1.44 -0.89
CA HIS A 112 12.68 2.43 -0.87
C HIS A 112 12.47 3.46 0.24
N THR A 113 11.30 4.10 0.28
CA THR A 113 11.01 5.14 1.30
C THR A 113 10.68 4.56 2.67
N LYS A 114 10.44 3.24 2.75
CA LYS A 114 10.09 2.50 3.97
C LYS A 114 8.80 2.98 4.63
N LYS A 115 7.88 3.51 3.83
CA LYS A 115 6.59 4.05 4.27
C LYS A 115 5.43 3.24 3.73
N PHE A 116 4.37 3.16 4.54
CA PHE A 116 3.05 2.79 4.05
C PHE A 116 2.42 3.98 3.35
N ILE A 117 1.67 3.70 2.29
CA ILE A 117 0.90 4.68 1.53
C ILE A 117 -0.55 4.21 1.52
N SER A 118 -1.49 5.14 1.72
CA SER A 118 -2.93 4.91 1.56
C SER A 118 -3.51 5.96 0.64
N ILE A 119 -4.28 5.54 -0.36
CA ILE A 119 -5.04 6.40 -1.27
C ILE A 119 -6.50 6.05 -1.12
N TRP A 120 -7.31 7.05 -0.75
CA TRP A 120 -8.72 6.89 -0.47
C TRP A 120 -9.57 7.75 -1.42
N ILE A 121 -10.66 7.15 -1.92
CA ILE A 121 -11.73 7.79 -2.69
C ILE A 121 -13.08 7.23 -2.22
N ASP A 122 -14.14 8.05 -2.27
CA ASP A 122 -15.50 7.65 -1.91
C ASP A 122 -16.55 8.46 -2.67
N ASN A 123 -17.83 8.10 -2.50
CA ASN A 123 -18.97 8.77 -3.11
C ASN A 123 -19.53 9.95 -2.28
N MET A 124 -18.85 10.36 -1.22
CA MET A 124 -19.21 11.51 -0.38
C MET A 124 -18.42 12.78 -0.76
N GLY A 125 -17.49 12.67 -1.72
CA GLY A 125 -16.77 13.79 -2.30
C GLY A 125 -16.07 13.42 -3.62
N THR A 126 -15.39 14.38 -4.23
CA THR A 126 -14.61 14.16 -5.46
C THR A 126 -13.10 14.29 -5.24
N GLY A 127 -12.68 14.60 -4.02
CA GLY A 127 -11.28 14.71 -3.64
C GLY A 127 -10.65 13.34 -3.40
N ILE A 128 -9.38 13.20 -3.79
CA ILE A 128 -8.57 12.04 -3.45
C ILE A 128 -7.81 12.35 -2.17
N SER A 129 -7.93 11.51 -1.15
CA SER A 129 -7.09 11.62 0.04
C SER A 129 -5.87 10.71 -0.08
N LYS A 130 -4.70 11.27 0.21
CA LYS A 130 -3.45 10.51 0.33
C LYS A 130 -2.91 10.64 1.75
N SER A 131 -2.47 9.53 2.31
CA SER A 131 -1.69 9.51 3.56
C SER A 131 -0.46 8.64 3.44
N GLU A 132 0.55 8.96 4.26
CA GLU A 132 1.76 8.18 4.42
C GLU A 132 1.97 7.86 5.88
N GLY A 133 2.49 6.67 6.17
CA GLY A 133 2.63 6.21 7.55
C GLY A 133 3.80 5.29 7.80
N THR A 134 4.11 5.11 9.08
CA THR A 134 5.15 4.22 9.58
C THR A 134 4.56 3.19 10.52
N TYR A 135 5.12 1.99 10.51
CA TYR A 135 4.69 0.91 11.39
C TYR A 135 5.39 0.99 12.74
N ASP A 136 4.61 0.97 13.81
CA ASP A 136 5.07 0.80 15.17
C ASP A 136 4.81 -0.64 15.63
N LYS A 137 5.91 -1.38 15.81
CA LYS A 137 5.89 -2.77 16.27
C LYS A 137 5.38 -2.91 17.71
N LYS A 138 5.55 -1.90 18.56
CA LYS A 138 5.15 -1.97 19.98
C LYS A 138 3.63 -1.97 20.13
N THR A 139 2.96 -1.22 19.28
CA THR A 139 1.50 -1.06 19.30
C THR A 139 0.79 -1.89 18.22
N ASN A 140 1.56 -2.58 17.38
CA ASN A 140 1.11 -3.30 16.19
C ASN A 140 0.21 -2.43 15.31
N SER A 141 0.67 -1.21 15.00
CA SER A 141 -0.13 -0.24 14.28
C SER A 141 0.67 0.55 13.25
N ILE A 142 0.01 0.96 12.17
CA ILE A 142 0.53 1.92 11.21
C ILE A 142 -0.02 3.30 11.58
N ASN A 143 0.88 4.26 11.78
CA ASN A 143 0.55 5.64 12.10
C ASN A 143 0.69 6.49 10.84
N PHE A 144 -0.42 7.02 10.35
CA PHE A 144 -0.50 7.79 9.12
C PHE A 144 -0.67 9.29 9.41
N THR A 145 -0.08 10.10 8.54
CA THR A 145 -0.42 11.51 8.38
C THR A 145 -0.90 11.71 6.95
N GLY A 146 -2.05 12.36 6.80
CA GLY A 146 -2.65 12.64 5.50
C GLY A 146 -3.09 14.07 5.37
N ASN A 147 -3.46 14.43 4.15
CA ASN A 147 -4.08 15.72 3.83
C ASN A 147 -5.38 15.49 3.06
N MET A 148 -6.32 16.39 3.26
CA MET A 148 -7.55 16.48 2.49
C MET A 148 -7.94 17.95 2.32
N ILE A 149 -8.82 18.24 1.37
CA ILE A 149 -9.42 19.57 1.24
C ILE A 149 -10.67 19.62 2.10
N ASP A 150 -10.80 20.65 2.91
CA ASP A 150 -12.06 21.01 3.54
C ASP A 150 -12.99 21.63 2.48
N PRO A 151 -14.13 21.00 2.15
CA PRO A 151 -15.03 21.50 1.12
C PRO A 151 -15.70 22.84 1.49
N VAL A 152 -15.77 23.19 2.78
CA VAL A 152 -16.38 24.45 3.24
C VAL A 152 -15.44 25.63 3.03
N THR A 153 -14.17 25.46 3.41
CA THR A 153 -13.19 26.55 3.36
C THR A 153 -12.31 26.53 2.11
N GLY A 154 -12.29 25.42 1.37
CA GLY A 154 -11.40 25.18 0.24
C GLY A 154 -9.92 25.02 0.64
N LYS A 155 -9.62 24.96 1.94
CA LYS A 155 -8.24 24.89 2.45
C LYS A 155 -7.81 23.44 2.68
N ASN A 156 -6.50 23.21 2.57
CA ASN A 156 -5.91 21.96 3.01
C ASN A 156 -6.05 21.79 4.53
N MET A 157 -6.43 20.59 4.93
CA MET A 157 -6.50 20.13 6.30
C MET A 157 -5.65 18.86 6.45
N THR A 158 -4.78 18.87 7.46
CA THR A 158 -3.99 17.70 7.86
C THR A 158 -4.82 16.84 8.81
N TYR A 159 -4.73 15.53 8.68
CA TYR A 159 -5.27 14.58 9.66
C TYR A 159 -4.22 13.55 10.04
N ARG A 160 -4.43 12.93 11.21
CA ARG A 160 -3.67 11.75 11.63
C ARG A 160 -4.62 10.56 11.67
N SER A 161 -4.14 9.38 11.29
CA SER A 161 -4.88 8.15 11.52
C SER A 161 -3.99 7.02 12.02
N VAL A 162 -4.59 6.04 12.64
CA VAL A 162 -3.93 4.86 13.19
C VAL A 162 -4.69 3.64 12.75
N ALA A 163 -4.05 2.78 11.96
CA ALA A 163 -4.55 1.45 11.63
C ALA A 163 -3.87 0.43 12.55
N LYS A 164 -4.64 -0.24 13.40
CA LYS A 164 -4.16 -1.19 14.40
C LYS A 164 -4.63 -2.59 14.04
N MET A 165 -3.68 -3.51 13.98
CA MET A 165 -3.93 -4.94 13.81
C MET A 165 -4.04 -5.52 15.21
N ILE A 166 -5.26 -5.79 15.68
CA ILE A 166 -5.48 -6.28 17.05
C ILE A 166 -5.12 -7.77 17.10
N ASP A 167 -5.73 -8.55 16.21
CA ASP A 167 -5.46 -9.96 15.97
C ASP A 167 -5.82 -10.31 14.51
N ASP A 168 -5.92 -11.60 14.18
CA ASP A 168 -6.20 -12.06 12.82
C ASP A 168 -7.66 -11.77 12.37
N ASP A 169 -8.58 -11.54 13.30
CA ASP A 169 -10.01 -11.38 13.04
C ASP A 169 -10.55 -9.99 13.44
N HIS A 170 -9.74 -9.17 14.11
CA HIS A 170 -10.11 -7.83 14.56
C HIS A 170 -9.07 -6.78 14.16
N GLN A 171 -9.56 -5.69 13.59
CA GLN A 171 -8.74 -4.52 13.26
C GLN A 171 -9.46 -3.24 13.69
N GLU A 172 -8.71 -2.18 13.93
CA GLU A 172 -9.27 -0.86 14.25
C GLU A 172 -8.57 0.22 13.44
N PHE A 173 -9.35 1.12 12.86
CA PHE A 173 -8.87 2.34 12.25
C PHE A 173 -9.43 3.53 13.02
N VAL A 174 -8.56 4.46 13.43
CA VAL A 174 -8.96 5.68 14.14
C VAL A 174 -8.41 6.89 13.41
N MET A 175 -9.26 7.89 13.15
CA MET A 175 -8.85 9.18 12.60
C MET A 175 -8.97 10.28 13.66
N TYR A 176 -8.02 11.20 13.61
CA TYR A 176 -7.94 12.38 14.44
C TYR A 176 -7.88 13.62 13.53
N MET A 177 -8.75 14.58 13.84
CA MET A 177 -8.84 15.87 13.17
C MET A 177 -8.53 16.98 14.16
N LYS A 178 -8.23 18.18 13.67
CA LYS A 178 -8.04 19.36 14.51
C LYS A 178 -9.34 20.15 14.58
N ASP A 179 -9.70 20.61 15.77
CA ASP A 179 -10.80 21.57 15.94
C ASP A 179 -10.38 22.98 15.51
N LYS A 180 -11.30 23.95 15.66
CA LYS A 180 -11.07 25.37 15.32
C LYS A 180 -9.91 26.01 16.09
N ASP A 181 -9.54 25.45 17.25
CA ASP A 181 -8.47 25.94 18.11
C ASP A 181 -7.16 25.17 17.85
N GLY A 182 -7.16 24.26 16.85
CA GLY A 182 -6.01 23.47 16.43
C GLY A 182 -5.75 22.22 17.27
N LYS A 183 -6.64 21.90 18.23
CA LYS A 183 -6.49 20.75 19.12
C LYS A 183 -7.00 19.48 18.43
N GLU A 184 -6.22 18.40 18.53
CA GLU A 184 -6.67 17.10 18.01
C GLU A 184 -7.84 16.54 18.82
N PHE A 185 -8.82 16.01 18.10
CA PHE A 185 -9.89 15.18 18.64
C PHE A 185 -10.11 13.97 17.75
N LYS A 186 -10.64 12.90 18.34
CA LYS A 186 -11.01 11.69 17.62
C LYS A 186 -12.28 11.98 16.81
N SER A 187 -12.16 12.00 15.49
CA SER A 187 -13.28 12.27 14.58
C SER A 187 -13.95 10.99 14.08
N PHE A 188 -13.21 9.88 14.02
CA PHE A 188 -13.72 8.65 13.43
C PHE A 188 -13.06 7.41 14.04
N ILE A 189 -13.84 6.37 14.26
CA ILE A 189 -13.39 5.00 14.51
C ILE A 189 -14.13 4.08 13.55
N MET A 190 -13.39 3.15 12.95
CA MET A 190 -13.94 1.98 12.29
C MET A 190 -13.34 0.73 12.92
N LYS A 191 -14.20 -0.15 13.41
CA LYS A 191 -13.82 -1.47 13.92
C LYS A 191 -14.19 -2.51 12.91
N TYR A 192 -13.23 -3.35 12.57
CA TYR A 192 -13.42 -4.44 11.61
C TYR A 192 -13.49 -5.76 12.34
N THR A 193 -14.41 -6.61 11.93
CA THR A 193 -14.49 -8.02 12.35
C THR A 193 -14.52 -8.88 11.09
N ARG A 194 -13.63 -9.88 11.01
CA ARG A 194 -13.59 -10.81 9.88
C ARG A 194 -14.90 -11.59 9.81
N LYS A 195 -15.37 -11.88 8.59
CA LYS A 195 -16.54 -12.73 8.35
C LYS A 195 -16.20 -14.22 8.36
#